data_AF-A0A954PPC0-F1
#
_entry.id   AF-A0A954PPC0-F1
#
_cell.length_a   1.000
_cell.length_b   1.000
_cell.length_c   1.000
_cell.angle_alpha   90.00
_cell.angle_beta   90.00
_cell.angle_gamma   90.00
#
_symmetry.space_group_name_H-M   'P 1'
#
loop_
_entity.id
_entity.type
_entity.pdbx_description
1 polymer ?
#
loop_
_entity_poly.entity_id
_entity_poly.type
_entity_poly.pdbx_seq_one_letter_code
_entity_poly.pdbx_strand_id
1 'polypeptide(L)'
;MNTSLHSLQPLMMMAGLGLICWLLMRGKLRRRRLNTPLLVSSSLKHNSSARTPHNSFTGTQSLGAPQEVLKWQVELHDLGRELKAELDSKLLAVRAMSLSYDQAARRLGELIRLAEQVELSPGCPLVEARRLSAQGWDSGKIAKALGLPAAEVLVLLGKMQPDAPQTSSRQ
;
A
#
# COMPACT_ATOMS: atom_id res chain seq x y z
N MET A 1 -34.58 -28.70 20.36
CA MET A 1 -33.63 -29.36 19.45
C MET A 1 -32.86 -28.33 18.61
N ASN A 2 -32.24 -27.30 19.23
CA ASN A 2 -31.61 -26.18 18.49
C ASN A 2 -30.10 -25.99 18.80
N THR A 3 -29.47 -26.92 19.52
CA THR A 3 -28.05 -26.81 19.91
C THR A 3 -27.06 -27.20 18.81
N SER A 4 -27.54 -27.81 17.71
CA SER A 4 -26.71 -28.22 16.56
C SER A 4 -26.27 -27.08 15.64
N LEU A 5 -26.94 -25.92 15.68
CA LEU A 5 -26.54 -24.73 14.91
C LEU A 5 -25.33 -24.01 15.52
N HIS A 6 -25.18 -24.04 16.84
CA HIS A 6 -24.05 -23.40 17.53
C HIS A 6 -22.72 -24.12 17.34
N SER A 7 -22.71 -25.43 17.03
CA SER A 7 -21.49 -26.19 16.76
C SER A 7 -20.99 -26.06 15.32
N LEU A 8 -21.86 -25.69 14.38
CA LEU A 8 -21.49 -25.50 12.97
C LEU A 8 -20.69 -24.21 12.74
N GLN A 9 -21.02 -23.14 13.47
CA GLN A 9 -20.33 -21.86 13.34
C GLN A 9 -18.82 -21.92 13.66
N PRO A 10 -18.35 -22.52 14.78
CA PRO A 10 -16.92 -22.64 15.05
C PRO A 10 -16.22 -23.58 14.06
N LEU A 11 -16.90 -24.63 13.59
CA LEU A 11 -16.37 -25.52 12.55
C LEU A 11 -16.13 -24.78 11.22
N MET A 12 -17.05 -23.91 10.81
CA MET A 12 -16.91 -23.10 9.60
C MET A 12 -15.76 -22.08 9.72
N MET A 13 -15.60 -21.46 10.89
CA MET A 13 -14.49 -20.52 11.13
C MET A 13 -13.13 -21.22 11.11
N MET A 14 -13.02 -22.41 11.71
CA MET A 14 -11.77 -23.19 11.68
C MET A 14 -11.44 -23.67 10.27
N ALA A 15 -12.44 -24.09 9.49
CA ALA A 15 -12.25 -24.45 8.08
C ALA A 15 -11.77 -23.25 7.24
N GLY A 16 -12.35 -22.06 7.46
CA GLY A 16 -11.92 -20.82 6.80
C GLY A 16 -10.48 -20.44 7.14
N LEU A 17 -10.10 -20.52 8.41
CA LEU A 17 -8.72 -20.23 8.84
C LEU A 17 -7.73 -21.24 8.25
N GLY A 18 -8.09 -22.52 8.22
CA GLY A 18 -7.27 -23.58 7.61
C GLY A 18 -7.04 -23.35 6.12
N LEU A 19 -8.08 -22.95 5.38
CA LEU A 19 -7.98 -22.64 3.96
C LEU A 19 -7.04 -21.44 3.71
N ILE A 20 -7.19 -20.36 4.48
CA ILE A 20 -6.34 -19.17 4.37
C ILE A 20 -4.88 -19.51 4.67
N CYS A 21 -4.64 -20.29 5.73
CA CYS A 21 -3.29 -20.73 6.11
C CYS A 21 -2.65 -21.59 5.01
N TRP A 22 -3.41 -22.53 4.44
CA TRP A 22 -2.96 -23.36 3.32
C TRP A 22 -2.66 -22.53 2.06
N LEU A 23 -3.51 -21.55 1.73
CA LEU A 23 -3.35 -20.69 0.56
C LEU A 23 -2.09 -19.81 0.67
N LEU A 24 -1.81 -19.29 1.87
CA LEU A 24 -0.59 -18.53 2.17
C LEU A 24 0.67 -19.41 2.10
N MET A 25 0.60 -20.63 2.63
CA MET A 25 1.71 -21.57 2.60
C MET A 25 2.03 -22.02 1.16
N ARG A 26 1.00 -22.32 0.35
CA ARG A 26 1.13 -22.67 -1.07
C ARG A 26 1.68 -21.51 -1.91
N GLY A 27 1.25 -20.27 -1.62
CA GLY A 27 1.73 -19.05 -2.28
C GLY A 27 3.21 -18.76 -2.00
N LYS A 28 3.67 -18.95 -0.75
CA LYS A 28 5.08 -18.79 -0.38
C LYS A 28 5.98 -19.86 -1.02
N LEU A 29 5.50 -21.09 -1.19
CA LEU A 29 6.28 -22.16 -1.82
C LEU A 29 6.54 -21.88 -3.32
N ARG A 30 5.56 -21.29 -4.02
CA ARG A 30 5.71 -20.90 -5.44
C ARG A 30 6.66 -19.71 -5.60
N ARG A 31 6.65 -18.75 -4.67
CA ARG A 31 7.60 -17.61 -4.67
C ARG A 31 9.03 -18.01 -4.31
N ARG A 32 9.24 -19.04 -3.49
CA ARG A 32 10.58 -19.55 -3.17
C ARG A 32 11.31 -20.20 -4.35
N ARG A 33 10.61 -20.63 -5.41
CA ARG A 33 11.26 -21.12 -6.64
C ARG A 33 11.80 -20.02 -7.55
N LEU A 34 11.36 -18.77 -7.37
CA LEU A 34 11.79 -17.63 -8.17
C LEU A 34 12.77 -16.71 -7.42
N ASN A 35 12.77 -16.76 -6.09
CA ASN A 35 13.63 -15.94 -5.23
C ASN A 35 14.67 -16.78 -4.48
N THR A 36 15.29 -17.76 -5.12
CA THR A 36 16.58 -18.26 -4.64
C THR A 36 17.58 -17.11 -4.85
N PRO A 37 18.08 -16.46 -3.80
CA PRO A 37 18.94 -15.31 -3.95
C PRO A 37 20.25 -15.74 -4.62
N LEU A 38 20.52 -15.09 -5.75
CA LEU A 38 21.82 -14.90 -6.39
C LEU A 38 22.84 -14.34 -5.39
N LEU A 39 23.33 -15.15 -4.46
CA LEU A 39 24.49 -14.87 -3.61
C LEU A 39 25.55 -15.96 -3.77
N VAL A 40 25.75 -16.42 -5.00
CA VAL A 40 27.01 -17.04 -5.45
C VAL A 40 27.47 -16.28 -6.69
N SER A 41 27.79 -15.01 -6.47
CA SER A 41 28.61 -14.19 -7.35
C SER A 41 30.08 -14.44 -7.03
N SER A 42 30.57 -15.64 -7.32
CA SER A 42 31.99 -15.92 -7.54
C SER A 42 32.12 -17.22 -8.32
N SER A 43 32.77 -17.14 -9.49
CA SER A 43 32.89 -18.24 -10.46
C SER A 43 31.60 -18.59 -11.23
N LEU A 44 31.06 -17.60 -11.95
CA LEU A 44 30.48 -17.90 -13.26
C LEU A 44 31.62 -18.35 -14.17
N LYS A 45 31.98 -19.64 -14.06
CA LYS A 45 32.82 -20.32 -15.03
C LYS A 45 32.12 -20.17 -16.37
N HIS A 46 32.64 -19.26 -17.20
CA HIS A 46 32.12 -18.94 -18.50
C HIS A 46 31.98 -20.26 -19.27
N ASN A 47 30.76 -20.74 -19.40
CA ASN A 47 30.44 -21.98 -20.06
C ASN A 47 30.46 -21.69 -21.57
N SER A 48 31.65 -21.43 -22.12
CA SER A 48 31.88 -21.25 -23.56
C SER A 48 31.58 -22.54 -24.34
N SER A 49 31.43 -23.67 -23.64
CA SER A 49 30.89 -24.93 -24.13
C SER A 49 29.36 -25.00 -24.16
N ALA A 50 28.64 -24.04 -23.59
CA ALA A 50 27.21 -23.84 -23.87
C ALA A 50 26.99 -23.08 -25.18
N ARG A 51 27.84 -23.34 -26.20
CA ARG A 51 27.44 -23.21 -27.59
C ARG A 51 26.41 -24.30 -27.85
N THR A 52 25.17 -24.05 -27.43
CA THR A 52 24.05 -24.73 -28.05
C THR A 52 24.22 -24.53 -29.55
N PRO A 53 24.22 -25.61 -30.36
CA PRO A 53 24.32 -25.45 -31.79
C PRO A 53 23.23 -24.49 -32.22
N HIS A 54 23.61 -23.44 -32.93
CA HIS A 54 22.69 -22.51 -33.57
C HIS A 54 22.03 -23.25 -34.75
N ASN A 55 21.33 -24.34 -34.48
CA ASN A 55 20.67 -25.10 -35.52
C ASN A 55 19.31 -25.61 -35.03
N SER A 56 18.30 -25.04 -35.67
CA SER A 56 16.88 -25.35 -35.60
C SER A 56 16.15 -24.90 -34.32
N PHE A 57 15.91 -23.59 -34.25
CA PHE A 57 14.56 -23.17 -33.87
C PHE A 57 13.60 -23.75 -34.92
N THR A 58 13.06 -24.95 -34.67
CA THR A 58 11.98 -25.54 -35.47
C THR A 58 10.64 -24.88 -35.14
N GLY A 59 10.62 -23.55 -35.01
CA GLY A 59 9.43 -22.80 -34.58
C GLY A 59 8.25 -22.91 -35.53
N THR A 60 8.45 -23.41 -36.76
CA THR A 60 7.39 -23.54 -37.77
C THR A 60 7.57 -24.74 -38.71
N GLN A 61 8.51 -25.66 -38.46
CA GLN A 61 8.54 -26.91 -39.22
C GLN A 61 7.59 -27.96 -38.63
N SER A 62 6.35 -27.56 -38.44
CA SER A 62 5.21 -28.47 -38.47
C SER A 62 5.08 -28.92 -39.93
N LEU A 63 5.93 -29.86 -40.36
CA LEU A 63 6.01 -30.39 -41.72
C LEU A 63 4.67 -31.07 -42.08
N GLY A 64 3.68 -30.26 -42.47
CA GLY A 64 2.32 -30.71 -42.78
C GLY A 64 1.17 -29.91 -42.15
N ALA A 65 1.42 -28.84 -41.39
CA ALA A 65 0.33 -28.00 -40.88
C ALA A 65 -0.30 -27.18 -42.04
N PRO A 66 -1.64 -27.12 -42.15
CA PRO A 66 -2.31 -26.26 -43.12
C PRO A 66 -1.86 -24.80 -42.98
N GLN A 67 -1.75 -24.08 -44.11
CA GLN A 67 -1.31 -22.69 -44.15
C GLN A 67 -2.11 -21.79 -43.19
N GLU A 68 -3.40 -22.07 -43.04
CA GLU A 68 -4.26 -21.39 -42.09
C GLU A 68 -3.70 -21.51 -40.67
N VAL A 69 -3.38 -22.71 -40.19
CA VAL A 69 -2.86 -22.94 -38.83
C VAL A 69 -1.57 -22.17 -38.58
N LEU A 70 -0.68 -22.08 -39.58
CA LEU A 70 0.53 -21.28 -39.49
C LEU A 70 0.23 -19.78 -39.36
N LYS A 71 -0.78 -19.27 -40.09
CA LYS A 71 -1.23 -17.89 -39.96
C LYS A 71 -1.76 -17.59 -38.55
N TRP A 72 -2.63 -18.47 -38.02
CA TRP A 72 -3.13 -18.35 -36.65
C TRP A 72 -1.99 -18.37 -35.61
N GLN A 73 -0.96 -19.21 -35.82
CA GLN A 73 0.20 -19.26 -34.94
C GLN A 73 0.96 -17.93 -34.90
N VAL A 74 1.18 -17.31 -36.06
CA VAL A 74 1.84 -15.99 -36.14
C VAL A 74 0.99 -14.92 -35.47
N GLU A 75 -0.32 -14.88 -35.76
CA GLU A 75 -1.24 -13.91 -35.15
C GLU A 75 -1.29 -14.05 -33.62
N LEU A 76 -1.33 -15.27 -33.09
CA LEU A 76 -1.28 -15.52 -31.64
C LEU A 76 0.06 -15.10 -31.03
N HIS A 77 1.16 -15.31 -31.73
CA HIS A 77 2.48 -14.91 -31.25
C HIS A 77 2.61 -13.38 -31.22
N ASP A 78 2.13 -12.70 -32.25
CA ASP A 78 2.14 -11.24 -32.30
C ASP A 78 1.22 -10.63 -31.24
N LEU A 79 0.02 -11.18 -31.05
CA LEU A 79 -0.87 -10.82 -29.95
C LEU A 79 -0.20 -11.05 -28.58
N GLY A 80 0.50 -12.17 -28.42
CA GLY A 80 1.24 -12.47 -27.20
C GLY A 80 2.33 -11.44 -26.91
N ARG A 81 3.03 -10.95 -27.94
CA ARG A 81 4.04 -9.90 -27.80
C ARG A 81 3.43 -8.55 -27.45
N GLU A 82 2.32 -8.20 -28.07
CA GLU A 82 1.59 -6.96 -27.78
C GLU A 82 1.08 -6.92 -26.34
N LEU A 83 0.38 -7.98 -25.91
CA LEU A 83 -0.12 -8.11 -24.53
C LEU A 83 1.01 -8.06 -23.51
N LYS A 84 2.16 -8.68 -23.82
CA LYS A 84 3.34 -8.61 -22.96
C LYS A 84 3.87 -7.19 -22.85
N ALA A 85 4.01 -6.48 -23.98
CA ALA A 85 4.50 -5.10 -23.98
C ALA A 85 3.56 -4.17 -23.19
N GLU A 86 2.24 -4.34 -23.33
CA GLU A 86 1.25 -3.58 -22.58
C GLU A 86 1.35 -3.86 -21.07
N LEU A 87 1.48 -5.13 -20.68
CA LEU A 87 1.64 -5.53 -19.28
C LEU A 87 2.93 -4.95 -18.67
N ASP A 88 4.05 -5.07 -19.38
CA ASP A 88 5.34 -4.53 -18.94
C ASP A 88 5.26 -3.00 -18.74
N SER A 89 4.58 -2.29 -19.65
CA SER A 89 4.34 -0.84 -19.54
C SER A 89 3.49 -0.49 -18.30
N LYS A 90 2.37 -1.21 -18.08
CA LYS A 90 1.52 -1.00 -16.91
C LYS A 90 2.25 -1.31 -15.60
N LEU A 91 3.07 -2.36 -15.57
CA LEU A 91 3.86 -2.72 -14.40
C LEU A 91 4.89 -1.64 -14.06
N LEU A 92 5.53 -1.06 -15.09
CA LEU A 92 6.47 0.04 -14.91
C LEU A 92 5.77 1.29 -14.33
N ALA A 93 4.58 1.62 -14.85
CA ALA A 93 3.78 2.73 -14.33
C ALA A 93 3.39 2.52 -12.86
N VAL A 94 2.88 1.33 -12.51
CA VAL A 94 2.53 0.99 -11.11
C VAL A 94 3.75 1.09 -10.21
N ARG A 95 4.90 0.58 -10.64
CA ARG A 95 6.15 0.66 -9.87
C ARG A 95 6.57 2.11 -9.61
N ALA A 96 6.49 2.97 -10.63
CA ALA A 96 6.80 4.39 -10.49
C ALA A 96 5.85 5.07 -9.49
N MET A 97 4.56 4.78 -9.57
CA MET A 97 3.57 5.30 -8.61
C MET A 97 3.85 4.83 -7.17
N SER A 98 4.14 3.54 -6.96
CA SER A 98 4.48 3.02 -5.64
C SER A 98 5.69 3.72 -5.02
N LEU A 99 6.75 3.93 -5.82
CA LEU A 99 7.94 4.67 -5.36
C LEU A 99 7.61 6.12 -4.98
N SER A 100 6.73 6.78 -5.74
CA SER A 100 6.30 8.16 -5.42
C SER A 100 5.52 8.23 -4.10
N TYR A 101 4.64 7.26 -3.84
CA TYR A 101 3.90 7.18 -2.59
C TYR A 101 4.79 6.88 -1.41
N ASP A 102 5.75 5.97 -1.57
CA ASP A 102 6.74 5.68 -0.52
C ASP A 102 7.58 6.92 -0.19
N GLN A 103 7.97 7.70 -1.20
CA GLN A 103 8.69 8.96 -1.00
C GLN A 103 7.83 10.01 -0.28
N ALA A 104 6.57 10.15 -0.68
CA ALA A 104 5.64 11.07 -0.04
C ALA A 104 5.37 10.69 1.43
N ALA A 105 5.16 9.39 1.70
CA ALA A 105 4.97 8.87 3.05
C ALA A 105 6.19 9.11 3.94
N ARG A 106 7.41 8.87 3.42
CA ARG A 106 8.65 9.18 4.15
C ARG A 106 8.78 10.67 4.44
N ARG A 107 8.48 11.53 3.46
CA ARG A 107 8.51 12.99 3.66
C ARG A 107 7.53 13.43 4.73
N LEU A 108 6.30 12.91 4.72
CA LEU A 108 5.32 13.20 5.77
C LEU A 108 5.78 12.69 7.14
N GLY A 109 6.33 11.49 7.20
CA GLY A 109 6.90 10.93 8.43
C GLY A 109 8.01 11.80 9.01
N GLU A 110 8.93 12.30 8.17
CA GLU A 110 9.96 13.25 8.62
C GLU A 110 9.37 14.58 9.08
N LEU A 111 8.38 15.13 8.39
CA LEU A 111 7.72 16.37 8.82
C LEU A 111 7.01 16.21 10.17
N ILE A 112 6.35 15.07 10.40
CA ILE A 112 5.72 14.75 11.68
C ILE A 112 6.80 14.62 12.76
N ARG A 113 7.88 13.89 12.49
CA ARG A 113 9.00 13.71 13.42
C ARG A 113 9.66 15.05 13.78
N LEU A 114 9.82 15.95 12.80
CA LEU A 114 10.32 17.30 13.04
C LEU A 114 9.32 18.12 13.86
N ALA A 115 8.02 18.05 13.56
CA ALA A 115 6.99 18.73 14.34
C ALA A 115 6.90 18.24 15.78
N GLU A 116 7.14 16.95 16.03
CA GLU A 116 7.24 16.37 17.38
C GLU A 116 8.51 16.85 18.12
N GLN A 117 9.63 16.99 17.41
CA GLN A 117 10.89 17.49 17.98
C GLN A 117 10.89 18.99 18.23
N VAL A 118 10.04 19.76 17.55
CA VAL A 118 9.69 21.11 17.96
C VAL A 118 8.82 20.99 19.21
N GLU A 119 9.43 20.58 20.32
CA GLU A 119 8.83 20.71 21.64
C GLU A 119 8.39 22.16 21.79
N LEU A 120 7.11 22.35 22.06
CA LEU A 120 6.55 23.69 22.22
C LEU A 120 7.33 24.38 23.34
N SER A 121 8.00 25.49 22.98
CA SER A 121 8.71 26.33 23.94
C SER A 121 7.81 26.56 25.16
N PRO A 122 8.32 26.46 26.40
CA PRO A 122 7.50 26.59 27.62
C PRO A 122 6.78 27.94 27.74
N GLY A 123 7.13 28.94 26.92
CA GLY A 123 6.41 30.21 26.77
C GLY A 123 5.33 30.21 25.69
N CYS A 124 5.07 29.09 25.01
CA CYS A 124 4.05 29.01 23.97
C CYS A 124 2.64 29.11 24.59
N PRO A 125 1.77 30.00 24.07
CA PRO A 125 0.43 30.19 24.61
C PRO A 125 -0.42 28.90 24.57
N LEU A 126 -0.12 27.94 23.69
CA LEU A 126 -0.82 26.65 23.63
C LEU A 126 -0.52 25.76 24.84
N VAL A 127 0.74 25.73 25.31
CA VAL A 127 1.15 24.94 26.47
C VAL A 127 0.47 25.50 27.73
N GLU A 128 0.48 26.82 27.87
CA GLU A 128 -0.15 27.51 28.98
C GLU A 128 -1.69 27.36 28.95
N ALA A 129 -2.32 27.48 27.78
CA ALA A 129 -3.75 27.22 27.60
C ALA A 129 -4.13 25.78 28.01
N ARG A 130 -3.35 24.78 27.61
CA ARG A 130 -3.57 23.38 28.02
C ARG A 130 -3.40 23.20 29.53
N ARG A 131 -2.38 23.83 30.13
CA ARG A 131 -2.13 23.79 31.58
C ARG A 131 -3.31 24.37 32.36
N LEU A 132 -3.79 25.55 31.97
CA LEU A 132 -4.94 26.19 32.61
C LEU A 132 -6.24 25.41 32.39
N SER A 133 -6.44 24.82 31.20
CA SER A 133 -7.58 23.94 30.93
C SER A 133 -7.54 22.68 31.80
N ALA A 134 -6.36 22.09 32.05
CA ALA A 134 -6.21 20.93 32.93
C ALA A 134 -6.53 21.28 34.40
N GLN A 135 -6.34 22.54 34.80
CA GLN A 135 -6.77 23.08 36.09
C GLN A 135 -8.28 23.39 36.15
N GLY A 136 -9.05 23.09 35.09
CA GLY A 136 -10.49 23.31 35.04
C GLY A 136 -10.90 24.76 34.73
N TRP A 137 -10.00 25.58 34.19
CA TRP A 137 -10.36 26.95 33.80
C TRP A 137 -11.27 26.94 32.57
N ASP A 138 -12.28 27.80 32.58
CA ASP A 138 -13.15 28.01 31.42
C ASP A 138 -12.42 28.81 30.33
N SER A 139 -12.80 28.54 29.08
CA SER A 139 -12.23 29.15 27.86
C SER A 139 -12.18 30.68 27.91
N GLY A 140 -13.21 31.34 28.46
CA GLY A 140 -13.23 32.80 28.61
C GLY A 140 -12.22 33.33 29.63
N LYS A 141 -11.94 32.57 30.70
CA LYS A 141 -10.92 32.94 31.70
C LYS A 141 -9.51 32.76 31.14
N ILE A 142 -9.30 31.69 30.38
CA ILE A 142 -8.02 31.41 29.70
C ILE A 142 -7.72 32.51 28.67
N ALA A 143 -8.72 32.90 27.88
CA ALA A 143 -8.62 34.00 26.91
C ALA A 143 -8.15 35.31 27.57
N LYS A 144 -8.78 35.68 28.69
CA LYS A 144 -8.41 36.89 29.44
C LYS A 144 -7.00 36.80 30.04
N ALA A 145 -6.60 35.62 30.53
CA ALA A 145 -5.28 35.41 31.11
C ALA A 145 -4.14 35.46 30.08
N LEU A 146 -4.40 34.97 28.86
CA LEU A 146 -3.42 34.95 27.77
C LEU A 146 -3.45 36.21 26.89
N GLY A 147 -4.44 37.09 27.06
CA GLY A 147 -4.64 38.25 26.19
C GLY A 147 -5.07 37.88 24.76
N LEU A 148 -5.64 36.69 24.57
CA LEU A 148 -6.06 36.15 23.28
C LEU A 148 -7.60 36.16 23.18
N PRO A 149 -8.18 36.29 21.98
CA PRO A 149 -9.63 36.14 21.81
C PRO A 149 -10.08 34.71 22.12
N ALA A 150 -11.27 34.56 22.70
CA ALA A 150 -11.79 33.26 23.14
C ALA A 150 -11.92 32.23 22.00
N ALA A 151 -12.17 32.70 20.77
CA ALA A 151 -12.19 31.86 19.58
C ALA A 151 -10.83 31.20 19.30
N GLU A 152 -9.72 31.94 19.46
CA GLU A 152 -8.38 31.38 19.27
C GLU A 152 -8.03 30.37 20.35
N VAL A 153 -8.44 30.60 21.60
CA VAL A 153 -8.23 29.63 22.69
C VAL A 153 -8.95 28.31 22.44
N LEU A 154 -10.16 28.34 21.87
CA LEU A 154 -10.90 27.12 21.52
C LEU A 154 -10.20 26.33 20.40
N VAL A 155 -9.67 27.02 19.39
CA VAL A 155 -8.85 26.42 18.32
C VAL A 155 -7.58 25.79 18.91
N LEU A 156 -6.87 26.51 19.80
CA LEU A 156 -5.64 26.01 20.45
C LEU A 156 -5.90 24.78 21.34
N LEU A 157 -7.07 24.70 21.98
CA LEU A 157 -7.48 23.55 22.78
C LEU A 157 -8.03 22.39 21.95
N GLY A 158 -8.15 22.55 20.62
CA GLY A 158 -8.73 21.53 19.74
C GLY A 158 -10.21 21.24 20.02
N LYS A 159 -10.87 22.08 20.83
CA LYS A 159 -12.31 22.03 21.04
C LYS A 159 -12.94 22.74 19.86
N MET A 160 -13.07 22.00 18.77
CA MET A 160 -13.79 22.44 17.58
C MET A 160 -15.16 22.96 18.01
N GLN A 161 -15.43 24.22 17.69
CA GLN A 161 -16.71 24.87 17.94
C GLN A 161 -17.80 23.94 17.39
N PRO A 162 -18.74 23.42 18.20
CA PRO A 162 -19.92 22.80 17.63
C PRO A 162 -20.61 23.91 16.85
N ASP A 163 -20.69 23.74 15.53
CA ASP A 163 -21.31 24.68 14.62
C ASP A 163 -22.60 25.21 15.24
N ALA A 164 -22.66 26.52 15.44
CA ALA A 164 -23.91 27.17 15.79
C ALA A 164 -24.92 26.79 14.70
N PRO A 165 -26.15 26.37 15.06
CA PRO A 165 -27.16 25.99 14.09
C PRO A 165 -27.35 27.17 13.14
N GLN A 166 -27.02 26.95 11.87
CA GLN A 166 -27.32 27.90 10.81
C GLN A 166 -28.83 28.13 10.87
N THR A 167 -29.24 29.28 11.39
CA THR A 167 -30.63 29.71 11.36
C THR A 167 -30.99 29.91 9.91
N SER A 168 -31.60 28.86 9.36
CA SER A 168 -32.57 28.90 8.28
C SER A 168 -33.26 30.26 8.25
N SER A 169 -32.81 31.13 7.36
CA SER A 169 -33.51 32.37 7.05
C SER A 169 -33.01 32.93 5.73
N ARG A 170 -33.98 33.07 4.81
CA ARG A 170 -33.94 33.67 3.47
C ARG A 170 -33.47 32.72 2.35
N GLN A 171 -34.24 32.48 1.31
CA GLN A 171 -35.60 32.90 0.92
C GLN A 171 -36.02 32.02 -0.26
#